data_AF-A0A1A8RCS0-F1
#
_entry.id   AF-A0A1A8RCS0-F1
#
_cell.length_a   1.000
_cell.length_b   1.000
_cell.length_c   1.000
_cell.angle_alpha   90.00
_cell.angle_beta   90.00
_cell.angle_gamma   90.00
#
_symmetry.space_group_name_H-M   'P 1'
#
loop_
_entity.id
_entity.type
_entity.pdbx_description
1 polymer ?
#
loop_
_entity_poly.entity_id
_entity_poly.type
_entity_poly.pdbx_seq_one_letter_code
_entity_poly.pdbx_strand_id
1 'polypeptide(L)'
;YTLDVMKEYHFASQPQEFKPHIFIVAEEAYRNVQGQLEPINQSLVVSGESGAGKTWTSRCLMKYYATVAASSSVMKSQDTVERIER
;
A
#
# COMPACT_ATOMS: atom_id res chain seq x y z
N TYR A 1 7.46 0.61 10.95
CA TYR A 1 5.99 0.56 10.78
C TYR A 1 5.30 1.87 11.17
N THR A 2 5.94 3.02 10.93
CA THR A 2 5.34 4.35 11.11
C THR A 2 4.66 4.79 9.80
N LEU A 3 3.87 5.86 9.85
CA LEU A 3 3.22 6.42 8.68
C LEU A 3 4.24 6.87 7.62
N ASP A 4 5.35 7.47 8.04
CA ASP A 4 6.38 7.97 7.11
C ASP A 4 7.02 6.83 6.34
N VAL A 5 7.34 5.72 7.01
CA VAL A 5 7.87 4.52 6.33
C VAL A 5 6.82 3.94 5.38
N MET A 6 5.54 3.89 5.75
CA MET A 6 4.50 3.40 4.83
C MET A 6 4.43 4.26 3.55
N LYS A 7 4.50 5.59 3.69
CA LYS A 7 4.52 6.53 2.56
C LYS A 7 5.79 6.38 1.72
N GLU A 8 6.95 6.23 2.36
CA GLU A 8 8.23 6.01 1.68
C GLU A 8 8.18 4.80 0.74
N TYR A 9 7.65 3.67 1.20
CA TYR A 9 7.48 2.48 0.36
C TYR A 9 6.43 2.67 -0.75
N HIS A 10 5.36 3.43 -0.49
CA HIS A 10 4.32 3.70 -1.47
C HIS A 10 4.81 4.57 -2.64
N PHE A 11 5.56 5.65 -2.33
CA PHE A 11 6.05 6.60 -3.32
C PHE A 11 7.34 6.14 -4.03
N ALA A 12 8.03 5.13 -3.51
CA ALA A 12 9.23 4.59 -4.15
C ALA A 12 8.90 4.02 -5.55
N SER A 13 9.65 4.40 -6.58
CA SER A 13 9.45 3.82 -7.92
C SER A 13 9.77 2.33 -7.95
N GLN A 14 10.87 1.92 -7.28
CA GLN A 14 11.35 0.55 -7.20
C GLN A 14 11.48 0.09 -5.72
N PRO A 15 10.35 -0.18 -5.02
CA PRO A 15 10.38 -0.58 -3.61
C PRO A 15 11.09 -1.91 -3.36
N GLN A 16 11.26 -2.73 -4.39
CA GLN A 16 11.99 -4.01 -4.35
C GLN A 16 13.49 -3.83 -4.06
N GLU A 17 14.06 -2.63 -4.32
CA GLU A 17 15.48 -2.32 -4.04
C GLU A 17 15.73 -1.94 -2.57
N PHE A 18 14.66 -1.71 -1.80
CA PHE A 18 14.78 -1.39 -0.38
C PHE A 18 15.07 -2.65 0.45
N LYS A 19 15.36 -2.43 1.73
CA LYS A 19 15.51 -3.55 2.67
C LYS A 19 14.24 -4.40 2.68
N PRO A 20 14.35 -5.74 2.76
CA PRO A 20 13.18 -6.62 2.77
C PRO A 20 12.15 -6.18 3.82
N HIS A 21 10.94 -5.88 3.37
CA HIS A 21 9.86 -5.39 4.22
C HIS A 21 8.50 -5.88 3.69
N ILE A 22 7.56 -6.17 4.59
CA ILE A 22 6.21 -6.62 4.21
C ILE A 22 5.42 -5.61 3.37
N PHE A 23 5.87 -4.34 3.36
CA PHE A 23 5.23 -3.26 2.61
C PHE A 23 5.51 -3.38 1.12
N ILE A 24 6.62 -4.02 0.73
CA ILE A 24 6.92 -4.30 -0.68
C ILE A 24 5.82 -5.20 -1.27
N VAL A 25 5.49 -6.28 -0.57
CA VAL A 25 4.42 -7.22 -0.98
C VAL A 25 3.06 -6.52 -0.97
N ALA A 26 2.81 -5.67 0.03
CA ALA A 26 1.56 -4.90 0.11
C ALA A 26 1.41 -3.93 -1.06
N GLU A 27 2.49 -3.22 -1.41
CA GLU A 27 2.55 -2.26 -2.51
C GLU A 27 2.41 -2.95 -3.87
N GLU A 28 3.05 -4.09 -4.06
CA GLU A 28 2.90 -4.89 -5.28
C GLU A 28 1.45 -5.31 -5.50
N ALA A 29 0.80 -5.86 -4.47
CA ALA A 29 -0.62 -6.19 -4.54
C ALA A 29 -1.49 -4.94 -4.79
N TYR A 30 -1.18 -3.80 -4.17
CA TYR A 30 -1.90 -2.54 -4.41
C TYR A 30 -1.78 -2.07 -5.88
N ARG A 31 -0.55 -2.03 -6.41
CA ARG A 31 -0.26 -1.65 -7.80
C ARG A 31 -0.91 -2.62 -8.78
N ASN A 32 -0.95 -3.91 -8.48
CA ASN A 32 -1.63 -4.90 -9.33
C ASN A 32 -3.13 -4.65 -9.44
N VAL A 33 -3.79 -4.18 -8.35
CA VAL A 33 -5.20 -3.79 -8.42
C VAL A 33 -5.37 -2.50 -9.24
N GLN A 34 -4.50 -1.51 -9.04
CA GLN A 34 -4.62 -0.19 -9.69
C GLN A 34 -4.19 -0.18 -11.17
N GLY A 35 -3.26 -1.07 -11.56
CA GLY A 35 -2.65 -1.08 -12.89
C GLY A 35 -3.44 -1.82 -13.96
N GLN A 36 -4.53 -2.50 -13.59
CA GLN A 36 -5.38 -3.23 -14.53
C GLN A 36 -6.56 -2.37 -14.96
N LEU A 37 -6.96 -2.48 -16.24
CA LEU A 37 -8.18 -1.84 -16.76
C LEU A 37 -9.42 -2.32 -16.00
N GLU A 38 -9.49 -3.64 -15.77
CA GLU A 38 -10.50 -4.29 -14.94
C GLU A 38 -9.82 -4.78 -13.65
N PRO A 39 -10.14 -4.21 -12.47
CA PRO A 39 -9.49 -4.57 -11.22
C PRO A 39 -9.69 -6.04 -10.86
N ILE A 40 -8.60 -6.78 -10.65
CA ILE A 40 -8.61 -8.17 -10.18
C ILE A 40 -8.31 -8.21 -8.68
N ASN A 41 -9.19 -8.86 -7.91
CA ASN A 41 -9.03 -9.02 -6.48
C ASN A 41 -7.72 -9.76 -6.14
N GLN A 42 -6.97 -9.24 -5.16
CA GLN A 42 -5.72 -9.83 -4.69
C GLN A 42 -5.91 -10.51 -3.33
N SER A 43 -5.10 -11.53 -3.03
CA SER A 43 -5.07 -12.19 -1.73
C SER A 43 -3.64 -12.27 -1.18
N LEU A 44 -3.48 -11.97 0.11
CA LEU A 44 -2.22 -12.09 0.83
C LEU A 44 -2.37 -13.16 1.92
N VAL A 45 -1.61 -14.24 1.81
CA VAL A 45 -1.66 -15.37 2.75
C VAL A 45 -0.47 -15.26 3.70
N VAL A 46 -0.75 -15.09 5.00
CA VAL A 46 0.27 -15.07 6.07
C VAL A 46 0.21 -16.37 6.86
N SER A 47 1.24 -17.22 6.70
CA SER A 47 1.34 -18.52 7.34
C SER A 47 2.45 -18.56 8.41
N GLY A 48 2.45 -19.60 9.24
CA GLY A 48 3.44 -19.80 10.32
C GLY A 48 2.83 -20.45 11.57
N GLU A 49 3.69 -20.90 12.48
CA GLU A 49 3.29 -21.52 13.76
C GLU A 49 2.66 -20.52 14.73
N SER A 50 2.15 -21.01 15.86
CA SER A 50 1.65 -20.15 16.93
C SER A 50 2.78 -19.26 17.46
N GLY A 51 2.53 -17.95 17.60
CA GLY A 51 3.55 -16.99 18.02
C GLY A 51 4.44 -16.43 16.91
N ALA A 52 4.39 -16.95 15.67
CA ALA A 52 5.21 -16.46 14.54
C ALA A 52 4.87 -15.03 14.05
N GLY A 53 3.90 -14.36 14.67
CA GLY A 53 3.55 -12.96 14.35
C GLY A 53 2.51 -12.77 13.25
N LYS A 54 1.80 -13.82 12.80
CA LYS A 54 0.77 -13.73 11.73
C LYS A 54 -0.24 -12.59 11.93
N THR A 55 -0.85 -12.51 13.12
CA THR A 55 -1.83 -11.48 13.46
C THR A 55 -1.24 -10.06 13.43
N TRP A 56 -0.01 -9.91 13.88
CA TRP A 56 0.69 -8.63 13.85
C TRP A 56 0.97 -8.20 12.40
N THR A 57 1.47 -9.11 11.58
CA THR A 57 1.69 -8.89 10.14
C THR A 57 0.42 -8.47 9.44
N SER A 58 -0.70 -9.20 9.62
CA SER A 58 -1.99 -8.83 9.04
C SER A 58 -2.45 -7.44 9.48
N ARG A 59 -2.25 -7.08 10.76
CA ARG A 59 -2.57 -5.74 11.26
C ARG A 59 -1.70 -4.65 10.60
N CYS A 60 -0.41 -4.92 10.41
CA CYS A 60 0.49 -3.99 9.73
C CYS A 60 0.13 -3.79 8.26
N LEU A 61 -0.26 -4.86 7.55
CA LEU A 61 -0.75 -4.80 6.17
C LEU A 61 -2.04 -3.97 6.08
N MET A 62 -3.01 -4.21 6.98
CA MET A 62 -4.24 -3.42 7.02
C MET A 62 -3.98 -1.92 7.25
N LYS A 63 -3.06 -1.59 8.17
CA LYS A 63 -2.65 -0.19 8.40
C LYS A 63 -1.99 0.44 7.18
N TYR A 64 -1.16 -0.32 6.47
CA TYR A 64 -0.55 0.12 5.22
C TYR A 64 -1.62 0.51 4.20
N TYR A 65 -2.56 -0.40 3.92
CA TYR A 65 -3.64 -0.15 2.95
C TYR A 65 -4.52 1.05 3.32
N ALA A 66 -4.88 1.17 4.59
CA ALA A 66 -5.64 2.33 5.07
C ALA A 66 -4.87 3.65 4.85
N THR A 67 -3.54 3.64 5.02
CA THR A 67 -2.69 4.82 4.85
C THR A 67 -2.54 5.21 3.38
N VAL A 68 -2.25 4.26 2.50
CA VAL A 68 -2.02 4.54 1.06
C VAL A 68 -3.31 4.90 0.34
N ALA A 69 -4.43 4.22 0.67
CA ALA A 69 -5.73 4.54 0.08
C ALA A 69 -6.24 5.93 0.51
N ALA A 70 -5.92 6.37 1.73
CA ALA A 70 -6.21 7.74 2.17
C ALA A 70 -5.31 8.78 1.48
N SER A 71 -4.08 8.42 1.10
CA SER A 71 -3.19 9.32 0.37
C SER A 71 -3.64 9.55 -1.07
N SER A 72 -4.17 8.53 -1.74
CA SER A 72 -4.62 8.63 -3.13
C SER A 72 -5.92 9.43 -3.28
N SER A 73 -6.82 9.39 -2.29
CA SER A 73 -8.03 10.23 -2.31
C SER A 73 -7.71 11.72 -2.16
N VAL A 74 -6.71 12.08 -1.35
CA VAL A 74 -6.25 13.47 -1.19
C VAL A 74 -5.65 14.01 -2.48
N MET A 75 -4.82 13.22 -3.18
CA MET A 75 -4.23 13.65 -4.47
C MET A 75 -5.30 13.84 -5.56
N LYS A 76 -6.30 12.97 -5.64
CA LYS A 76 -7.42 13.13 -6.60
C LYS A 76 -8.23 14.40 -6.36
N SER A 77 -8.48 14.73 -5.10
CA SER A 77 -9.21 15.96 -4.75
C SER A 77 -8.41 17.22 -5.11
N GLN A 78 -7.08 17.21 -4.95
CA GLN A 78 -6.23 18.36 -5.32
C GLN A 78 -6.17 18.58 -6.83
N ASP A 79 -6.00 17.52 -7.63
CA ASP A 79 -6.00 17.60 -9.10
C ASP A 79 -7.31 18.16 -9.66
N THR A 80 -8.44 17.80 -9.03
CA THR A 80 -9.76 18.30 -9.41
C THR A 80 -9.92 19.79 -9.12
N VAL A 81 -9.39 20.28 -7.99
CA VAL A 81 -9.44 21.69 -7.61
C VAL A 81 -8.56 22.55 -8.54
N GLU A 82 -7.32 22.15 -8.81
CA GLU A 82 -6.41 22.88 -9.71
C GLU A 82 -6.93 22.98 -11.16
N ARG A 83 -7.77 22.03 -11.58
CA ARG A 83 -8.40 22.03 -12.91
C ARG A 83 -9.61 22.96 -13.00
N ILE A 84 -10.28 23.24 -11.89
CA ILE A 84 -11.41 24.18 -11.82
C ILE A 84 -10.92 25.64 -11.74
N GLU A 85 -9.74 25.86 -11.15
CA GLU A 85 -9.13 27.19 -11.00
C GLU A 85 -8.40 27.70 -12.27
N ARG A 86 -8.36 26.92 -13.35
CA ARG A 86 -7.88 27.34 -14.69
C ARG A 86 -9.04 27.56 -15.65
#